data_AF-A0A9P1GPT7-F1
#
_entry.id   AF-A0A9P1GPT7-F1
#
_cell.length_a   1.000
_cell.length_b   1.000
_cell.length_c   1.000
_cell.angle_alpha   90.00
_cell.angle_beta   90.00
_cell.angle_gamma   90.00
#
_symmetry.space_group_name_H-M   'P 1'
#
loop_
_entity.id
_entity.type
_entity.pdbx_description
1 polymer ?
#
loop_
_entity_poly.entity_id
_entity_poly.type
_entity_poly.pdbx_seq_one_letter_code
_entity_poly.pdbx_strand_id
1 'polypeptide(L)'
;LPFCHSDFIGSYLESEILKALAKCPADQVEVVYKGFQPKYDSFSAMHHATSGSDIYEQNSTGGFALEEERRAGCHGQWDTNQKCYPTLEQMKNTGLLRNFSSILASRGIKKMVTVGLVYDYCVKETAIFTRENHPEMQVVVLGHLTRPSFDGKPGAPYTGFLCDGRDLGHGFCSEGGGTKAAHEKVLKDYKSNGVAVMRLQNEPLSAEVYGLFGGVFVGSS
;
A
#
# COMPACT_ATOMS: atom_id res chain seq x y z
N LEU A 1 0.48 4.77 24.57
CA LEU A 1 -0.10 4.77 23.21
C LEU A 1 -1.16 3.68 23.16
N PRO A 2 -2.44 3.99 22.87
CA PRO A 2 -3.55 3.03 22.95
C PRO A 2 -3.49 1.87 21.92
N PHE A 3 -2.43 1.80 21.11
CA PHE A 3 -2.22 0.77 20.09
C PHE A 3 -0.94 -0.06 20.31
N CYS A 4 -0.14 0.24 21.34
CA CYS A 4 1.09 -0.47 21.65
C CYS A 4 0.91 -1.26 22.94
N HIS A 5 0.13 -2.34 22.89
CA HIS A 5 -0.05 -3.25 24.02
C HIS A 5 0.85 -4.50 23.92
N SER A 6 1.69 -4.58 22.89
CA SER A 6 2.64 -5.67 22.65
C SER A 6 4.01 -5.12 22.23
N ASP A 7 5.06 -5.92 22.41
CA ASP A 7 6.39 -5.67 21.87
C ASP A 7 6.42 -5.69 20.32
N PHE A 8 5.34 -6.16 19.70
CA PHE A 8 5.12 -6.11 18.27
C PHE A 8 4.51 -4.76 17.86
N ILE A 9 5.22 -4.02 17.00
CA ILE A 9 4.75 -2.81 16.32
C ILE A 9 4.54 -3.18 14.85
N GLY A 10 3.29 -3.44 14.48
CA GLY A 10 2.89 -3.82 13.12
C GLY A 10 1.37 -3.98 13.01
N SER A 11 0.87 -4.17 11.78
CA SER A 11 -0.54 -4.43 11.50
C SER A 11 -0.75 -5.86 11.00
N TYR A 12 -1.73 -6.57 11.55
CA TYR A 12 -2.22 -7.82 10.96
C TYR A 12 -3.10 -7.56 9.74
N LEU A 13 -3.12 -8.49 8.78
CA LEU A 13 -4.16 -8.50 7.76
C LEU A 13 -5.52 -8.70 8.44
N GLU A 14 -6.53 -8.02 7.90
CA GLU A 14 -7.89 -8.30 8.29
C GLU A 14 -8.25 -9.74 7.91
N SER A 15 -9.01 -10.42 8.76
CA SER A 15 -9.27 -11.86 8.66
C SER A 15 -9.88 -12.29 7.31
N GLU A 16 -10.75 -11.47 6.72
CA GLU A 16 -11.34 -11.76 5.41
C GLU A 16 -10.35 -11.54 4.26
N ILE A 17 -9.46 -10.54 4.39
CA ILE A 17 -8.34 -10.35 3.44
C ILE A 17 -7.41 -11.57 3.50
N LEU A 18 -7.01 -12.00 4.70
CA LEU A 18 -6.18 -13.18 4.88
C LEU A 18 -6.81 -14.43 4.25
N LYS A 19 -8.10 -14.67 4.52
CA LYS A 19 -8.86 -15.79 3.93
C LYS A 19 -8.95 -15.70 2.41
N ALA A 20 -9.15 -14.50 1.86
CA ALA A 20 -9.22 -14.29 0.42
C ALA A 20 -7.87 -14.57 -0.25
N LEU A 21 -6.78 -14.04 0.30
CA LEU A 21 -5.42 -14.24 -0.21
C LEU A 21 -4.97 -15.70 -0.09
N ALA A 22 -5.30 -16.38 1.00
CA ALA A 22 -4.98 -17.79 1.18
C ALA A 22 -5.63 -18.71 0.12
N LYS A 23 -6.76 -18.30 -0.47
CA LYS A 23 -7.44 -19.03 -1.56
C LYS A 23 -6.79 -18.82 -2.93
N CYS A 24 -5.98 -17.78 -3.08
CA CYS A 24 -5.23 -17.56 -4.32
C CYS A 24 -4.07 -18.56 -4.42
N PRO A 25 -3.66 -18.95 -5.63
CA PRO A 25 -2.40 -19.66 -5.86
C PRO A 25 -1.22 -18.94 -5.20
N ALA A 26 -0.32 -19.69 -4.56
CA ALA A 26 0.76 -19.13 -3.76
C ALA A 26 1.74 -18.29 -4.60
N ASP A 27 1.93 -18.61 -5.88
CA ASP A 27 2.73 -17.85 -6.83
C ASP A 27 2.07 -16.52 -7.24
N GLN A 28 0.75 -16.37 -7.07
CA GLN A 28 0.02 -15.14 -7.37
C GLN A 28 -0.01 -14.14 -6.20
N VAL A 29 0.42 -14.56 -5.00
CA VAL A 29 0.42 -13.70 -3.81
C VAL A 29 1.85 -13.35 -3.42
N GLU A 30 2.06 -12.08 -3.13
CA GLU A 30 3.29 -11.55 -2.57
C GLU A 30 2.94 -10.66 -1.38
N VAL A 31 3.62 -10.87 -0.25
CA VAL A 31 3.51 -10.01 0.92
C VAL A 31 4.80 -9.21 1.02
N VAL A 32 4.66 -7.89 0.93
CA VAL A 32 5.77 -6.95 1.04
C VAL A 32 5.70 -6.22 2.38
N TYR A 33 6.86 -6.11 3.02
CA TYR A 33 7.06 -5.39 4.27
C TYR A 33 7.75 -4.08 3.97
N LYS A 34 7.16 -3.01 4.46
CA LYS A 34 7.69 -1.67 4.28
C LYS A 34 8.98 -1.50 5.09
N GLY A 35 10.03 -0.99 4.43
CA GLY A 35 11.26 -0.61 5.11
C GLY A 35 11.01 0.54 6.09
N PHE A 36 11.42 0.36 7.36
CA PHE A 36 11.38 1.44 8.35
C PHE A 36 12.81 1.88 8.64
N GLN A 37 13.25 2.92 7.96
CA GLN A 37 14.48 3.62 8.32
C GLN A 37 14.10 4.85 9.16
N PRO A 38 14.57 4.98 10.42
CA PRO A 38 14.36 6.17 11.26
C PRO A 38 14.56 7.54 10.59
N LYS A 39 15.41 7.64 9.56
CA LYS A 39 15.69 8.91 8.86
C LYS A 39 14.80 9.19 7.65
N TYR A 40 14.10 8.18 7.13
CA TYR A 40 13.32 8.29 5.92
C TYR A 40 11.92 7.75 6.17
N ASP A 41 10.96 8.67 6.16
CA ASP A 41 9.56 8.27 6.14
C ASP A 41 9.21 7.88 4.70
N SER A 42 8.70 6.66 4.54
CA SER A 42 8.12 6.23 3.28
C SER A 42 6.65 6.02 3.58
N PHE A 43 5.69 6.31 2.70
CA PHE A 43 4.36 5.70 2.79
C PHE A 43 4.12 4.70 1.65
N SER A 44 5.15 4.41 0.87
CA SER A 44 5.03 3.65 -0.37
C SER A 44 5.69 2.27 -0.30
N ALA A 45 5.14 1.29 -1.00
CA ALA A 45 5.89 0.06 -1.31
C ALA A 45 6.93 0.28 -2.42
N MET A 46 6.89 1.40 -3.11
CA MET A 46 7.88 1.76 -4.11
C MET A 46 8.80 2.84 -3.53
N HIS A 47 10.07 2.82 -3.87
CA HIS A 47 10.96 3.92 -3.52
C HIS A 47 10.64 5.14 -4.41
N HIS A 48 10.93 6.33 -3.91
CA HIS A 48 10.77 7.57 -4.70
C HIS A 48 11.91 7.65 -5.73
N ALA A 49 11.58 7.83 -7.02
CA ALA A 49 12.58 7.75 -8.10
C ALA A 49 12.95 9.11 -8.73
N THR A 50 12.32 10.21 -8.31
CA THR A 50 12.59 11.53 -8.89
C THR A 50 14.06 11.97 -8.73
N SER A 51 14.54 12.71 -9.74
CA SER A 51 15.87 13.32 -9.76
C SER A 51 16.04 14.28 -8.57
N GLY A 52 16.70 13.81 -7.52
CA GLY A 52 16.94 14.58 -6.29
C GLY A 52 16.83 13.76 -5.00
N SER A 53 16.21 12.58 -5.04
CA SER A 53 16.26 11.64 -3.92
C SER A 53 17.68 11.13 -3.72
N ASP A 54 18.16 11.14 -2.48
CA ASP A 54 19.44 10.55 -2.11
C ASP A 54 19.43 9.04 -2.46
N ILE A 55 20.52 8.51 -3.00
CA ILE A 55 20.69 7.05 -3.22
C ILE A 55 20.42 6.30 -1.91
N TYR A 56 20.76 6.91 -0.77
CA TYR A 56 20.45 6.34 0.53
C TYR A 56 18.94 6.25 0.80
N GLU A 57 18.14 7.25 0.40
CA GLU A 57 16.68 7.23 0.51
C GLU A 57 16.08 6.12 -0.37
N GLN A 58 16.54 5.99 -1.61
CA GLN A 58 16.07 4.96 -2.53
C GLN A 58 16.32 3.54 -1.99
N ASN A 59 17.46 3.34 -1.33
CA ASN A 59 17.81 2.07 -0.71
C ASN A 59 17.13 1.83 0.65
N SER A 60 16.60 2.90 1.28
CA SER A 60 16.02 2.87 2.62
C SER A 60 14.49 2.89 2.62
N THR A 61 13.85 3.09 1.46
CA THR A 61 12.39 3.21 1.32
C THR A 61 11.84 2.14 0.38
N GLY A 62 10.51 1.94 0.40
CA GLY A 62 9.83 0.93 -0.40
C GLY A 62 9.49 -0.35 0.36
N GLY A 63 9.01 -1.34 -0.39
CA GLY A 63 8.51 -2.62 0.09
C GLY A 63 9.47 -3.76 -0.24
N PHE A 64 9.63 -4.66 0.72
CA PHE A 64 10.57 -5.77 0.66
C PHE A 64 9.85 -7.06 1.03
N ALA A 65 9.92 -8.08 0.16
CA ALA A 65 9.38 -9.39 0.42
C ALA A 65 10.46 -10.36 0.91
N LEU A 66 10.05 -11.41 1.61
CA LEU A 66 10.94 -12.50 1.98
C LEU A 66 11.51 -13.20 0.74
N GLU A 67 12.65 -13.86 0.90
CA GLU A 67 13.23 -14.77 -0.08
C GLU A 67 12.25 -15.88 -0.48
N GLU A 68 12.36 -16.39 -1.72
CA GLU A 68 11.40 -17.34 -2.31
C GLU A 68 11.15 -18.58 -1.45
N GLU A 69 12.21 -19.18 -0.90
CA GLU A 69 12.10 -20.38 -0.06
C GLU A 69 11.23 -20.12 1.18
N ARG A 70 11.48 -19.00 1.88
CA ARG A 70 10.69 -18.61 3.05
C ARG A 70 9.28 -18.18 2.67
N ARG A 71 9.13 -17.46 1.56
CA ARG A 71 7.82 -17.02 1.03
C ARG A 71 6.91 -18.21 0.77
N ALA A 72 7.41 -19.27 0.12
CA ALA A 72 6.62 -20.47 -0.20
C ALA A 72 6.03 -21.13 1.06
N GLY A 73 6.79 -21.15 2.16
CA GLY A 73 6.34 -21.67 3.44
C GLY A 73 5.32 -20.78 4.16
N CYS A 74 5.08 -19.55 3.71
CA CYS A 74 4.26 -18.56 4.42
C CYS A 74 2.86 -18.35 3.88
N HIS A 75 2.52 -18.99 2.75
CA HIS A 75 1.22 -18.83 2.12
C HIS A 75 0.08 -19.16 3.10
N GLY A 76 -0.83 -18.20 3.31
CA GLY A 76 -2.00 -18.35 4.19
C GLY A 76 -1.72 -18.28 5.70
N GLN A 77 -0.46 -18.06 6.12
CA GLN A 77 -0.06 -18.03 7.54
C GLN A 77 0.83 -16.83 7.90
N TRP A 78 0.77 -15.77 7.11
CA TRP A 78 1.61 -14.58 7.26
C TRP A 78 1.50 -13.95 8.66
N ASP A 79 0.30 -13.87 9.23
CA ASP A 79 0.05 -13.24 10.52
C ASP A 79 0.10 -14.19 11.72
N THR A 80 0.02 -15.50 11.48
CA THR A 80 -0.02 -16.51 12.54
C THR A 80 1.33 -17.14 12.81
N ASN A 81 2.32 -16.92 11.93
CA ASN A 81 3.64 -17.52 12.03
C ASN A 81 4.73 -16.43 12.00
N GLN A 82 5.41 -16.24 13.12
CA GLN A 82 6.48 -15.23 13.24
C GLN A 82 7.61 -15.40 12.22
N LYS A 83 7.85 -16.62 11.71
CA LYS A 83 8.85 -16.87 10.66
C LYS A 83 8.49 -16.21 9.32
N CYS A 84 7.24 -15.77 9.17
CA CYS A 84 6.75 -15.07 8.00
C CYS A 84 6.99 -13.56 8.02
N TYR A 85 7.54 -13.03 9.11
CA TYR A 85 8.01 -11.65 9.18
C TYR A 85 9.52 -11.57 8.89
N PRO A 86 10.01 -10.45 8.33
CA PRO A 86 11.43 -10.18 8.25
C PRO A 86 12.06 -10.07 9.65
N THR A 87 13.31 -10.50 9.79
CA THR A 87 14.06 -10.25 11.02
C THR A 87 14.49 -8.78 11.08
N LEU A 88 14.84 -8.31 12.28
CA LEU A 88 15.41 -6.96 12.44
C LEU A 88 16.68 -6.77 11.60
N GLU A 89 17.49 -7.80 11.45
CA GLU A 89 18.68 -7.77 10.59
C GLU A 89 18.30 -7.59 9.13
N GLN A 90 17.30 -8.32 8.62
CA GLN A 90 16.81 -8.15 7.25
C GLN A 90 16.18 -6.78 7.02
N MET A 91 15.51 -6.22 8.03
CA MET A 91 14.98 -4.85 7.94
C MET A 91 16.09 -3.79 7.94
N LYS A 92 17.22 -4.05 8.61
CA LYS A 92 18.41 -3.16 8.60
C LYS A 92 19.26 -3.33 7.34
N ASN A 93 19.28 -4.54 6.76
CA ASN A 93 20.00 -4.89 5.55
C ASN A 93 19.03 -5.46 4.52
N THR A 94 18.33 -4.55 3.85
CA THR A 94 17.29 -4.87 2.86
C THR A 94 17.80 -5.63 1.65
N GLY A 95 19.13 -5.70 1.43
CA GLY A 95 19.75 -6.56 0.42
C GLY A 95 19.56 -8.07 0.66
N LEU A 96 19.06 -8.47 1.83
CA LEU A 96 18.67 -9.84 2.17
C LEU A 96 17.18 -10.15 1.88
N LEU A 97 16.50 -9.23 1.19
CA LEU A 97 15.09 -9.29 0.85
C LEU A 97 14.89 -8.93 -0.63
N ARG A 98 13.75 -9.33 -1.18
CA ARG A 98 13.37 -9.01 -2.56
C ARG A 98 12.65 -7.67 -2.61
N ASN A 99 13.15 -6.72 -3.40
CA ASN A 99 12.52 -5.40 -3.58
C ASN A 99 11.23 -5.51 -4.39
N PHE A 100 10.17 -4.78 -3.99
CA PHE A 100 8.89 -4.77 -4.70
C PHE A 100 9.01 -4.42 -6.19
N SER A 101 9.86 -3.45 -6.54
CA SER A 101 10.14 -3.06 -7.92
C SER A 101 10.71 -4.22 -8.76
N SER A 102 11.65 -5.01 -8.20
CA SER A 102 12.21 -6.15 -8.90
C SER A 102 11.22 -7.32 -9.02
N ILE A 103 10.31 -7.46 -8.05
CA ILE A 103 9.21 -8.43 -8.13
C ILE A 103 8.26 -8.09 -9.28
N LEU A 104 7.87 -6.82 -9.41
CA LEU A 104 7.03 -6.38 -10.53
C LEU A 104 7.70 -6.65 -11.89
N ALA A 105 8.98 -6.27 -12.01
CA ALA A 105 9.75 -6.45 -13.23
C ALA A 105 9.95 -7.93 -13.60
N SER A 106 10.36 -8.77 -12.64
CA SER A 106 10.62 -10.21 -12.88
C SER A 106 9.36 -10.99 -13.25
N ARG A 107 8.20 -10.58 -12.72
CA ARG A 107 6.90 -11.18 -13.04
C ARG A 107 6.25 -10.56 -14.30
N GLY A 108 6.89 -9.58 -14.94
CA GLY A 108 6.36 -8.94 -16.12
C GLY A 108 5.03 -8.22 -15.89
N ILE A 109 4.78 -7.73 -14.67
CA ILE A 109 3.51 -7.05 -14.34
C ILE A 109 3.44 -5.72 -15.09
N LYS A 110 2.40 -5.53 -15.90
CA LYS A 110 2.18 -4.31 -16.70
C LYS A 110 1.01 -3.46 -16.21
N LYS A 111 0.21 -3.97 -15.28
CA LYS A 111 -0.93 -3.28 -14.70
C LYS A 111 -0.93 -3.49 -13.19
N MET A 112 -1.03 -2.38 -12.45
CA MET A 112 -1.20 -2.39 -11.01
C MET A 112 -2.55 -1.77 -10.64
N VAL A 113 -3.27 -2.45 -9.76
CA VAL A 113 -4.48 -1.93 -9.13
C VAL A 113 -4.22 -1.77 -7.64
N THR A 114 -4.25 -0.55 -7.13
CA THR A 114 -3.98 -0.22 -5.73
C THR A 114 -5.29 0.01 -4.98
N VAL A 115 -5.40 -0.63 -3.82
CA VAL A 115 -6.52 -0.54 -2.87
C VAL A 115 -5.98 -0.52 -1.45
N GLY A 116 -6.83 -0.23 -0.47
CA GLY A 116 -6.44 -0.25 0.95
C GLY A 116 -6.41 1.13 1.58
N LEU A 117 -5.58 1.28 2.62
CA LEU A 117 -5.50 2.48 3.46
C LEU A 117 -4.04 2.93 3.57
N VAL A 118 -3.74 4.23 3.61
CA VAL A 118 -4.66 5.38 3.56
C VAL A 118 -4.66 6.01 2.17
N TYR A 119 -5.84 6.42 1.64
CA TYR A 119 -6.04 6.88 0.25
C TYR A 119 -5.08 8.00 -0.19
N ASP A 120 -4.78 8.93 0.71
CA ASP A 120 -4.00 10.14 0.49
C ASP A 120 -2.54 10.05 0.98
N TYR A 121 -2.17 8.92 1.56
CA TYR A 121 -0.81 8.54 1.95
C TYR A 121 -0.42 7.28 1.18
N CYS A 122 -0.51 6.12 1.82
CA CYS A 122 0.16 4.93 1.34
C CYS A 122 -0.35 4.41 -0.01
N VAL A 123 -1.66 4.53 -0.24
CA VAL A 123 -2.27 4.20 -1.53
C VAL A 123 -1.77 5.18 -2.60
N LYS A 124 -1.75 6.48 -2.27
CA LYS A 124 -1.32 7.55 -3.18
C LYS A 124 0.13 7.42 -3.58
N GLU A 125 1.02 7.33 -2.59
CA GLU A 125 2.46 7.26 -2.83
C GLU A 125 2.85 5.96 -3.52
N THR A 126 2.25 4.82 -3.14
CA THR A 126 2.48 3.55 -3.85
C THR A 126 2.11 3.66 -5.33
N ALA A 127 0.95 4.24 -5.64
CA ALA A 127 0.51 4.38 -7.01
C ALA A 127 1.36 5.36 -7.82
N ILE A 128 1.65 6.54 -7.26
CA ILE A 128 2.47 7.57 -7.92
C ILE A 128 3.90 7.07 -8.11
N PHE A 129 4.55 6.57 -7.07
CA PHE A 129 5.95 6.14 -7.17
C PHE A 129 6.10 4.92 -8.07
N THR A 130 5.08 4.07 -8.19
CA THR A 130 5.10 3.00 -9.21
C THR A 130 5.11 3.58 -10.62
N ARG A 131 4.35 4.66 -10.90
CA ARG A 131 4.40 5.35 -12.21
C ARG A 131 5.74 6.05 -12.44
N GLU A 132 6.39 6.57 -11.40
CA GLU A 132 7.73 7.15 -11.51
C GLU A 132 8.78 6.10 -11.87
N ASN A 133 8.73 4.93 -11.22
CA ASN A 133 9.68 3.84 -11.39
C ASN A 133 9.44 3.01 -12.66
N HIS A 134 8.18 2.85 -13.03
CA HIS A 134 7.73 2.07 -14.17
C HIS A 134 6.78 2.92 -15.03
N PRO A 135 7.30 3.90 -15.80
CA PRO A 135 6.48 4.84 -16.58
C PRO A 135 5.62 4.16 -17.66
N GLU A 136 5.89 2.91 -17.99
CA GLU A 136 5.09 2.10 -18.91
C GLU A 136 3.95 1.34 -18.22
N MET A 137 3.95 1.20 -16.89
CA MET A 137 2.96 0.42 -16.15
C MET A 137 1.63 1.15 -16.03
N GLN A 138 0.51 0.50 -16.36
CA GLN A 138 -0.82 1.05 -16.12
C GLN A 138 -1.13 0.99 -14.62
N VAL A 139 -1.30 2.14 -13.96
CA VAL A 139 -1.63 2.20 -12.53
C VAL A 139 -3.04 2.74 -12.31
N VAL A 140 -3.82 1.98 -11.56
CA VAL A 140 -5.22 2.26 -11.23
C VAL A 140 -5.42 2.24 -9.72
N VAL A 141 -6.12 3.22 -9.17
CA VAL A 141 -6.61 3.23 -7.80
C VAL A 141 -8.12 3.01 -7.79
N LEU A 142 -8.60 2.00 -7.07
CA LEU A 142 -10.03 1.79 -6.87
C LEU A 142 -10.50 2.63 -5.69
N GLY A 143 -10.83 3.91 -5.93
CA GLY A 143 -11.09 4.89 -4.86
C GLY A 143 -12.19 4.46 -3.86
N HIS A 144 -13.25 3.80 -4.34
CA HIS A 144 -14.31 3.25 -3.47
C HIS A 144 -13.85 2.12 -2.51
N LEU A 145 -12.73 1.45 -2.79
CA LEU A 145 -12.08 0.44 -1.95
C LEU A 145 -10.90 1.02 -1.15
N THR A 146 -10.87 2.34 -0.99
CA THR A 146 -9.88 3.06 -0.18
C THR A 146 -10.59 3.98 0.80
N ARG A 147 -9.90 4.44 1.86
CA ARG A 147 -10.40 5.51 2.71
C ARG A 147 -9.30 6.54 3.00
N PRO A 148 -9.61 7.84 2.92
CA PRO A 148 -8.66 8.90 3.22
C PRO A 148 -8.50 9.18 4.71
N SER A 149 -7.39 9.80 5.07
CA SER A 149 -7.11 10.28 6.43
C SER A 149 -8.10 11.37 6.84
N PHE A 150 -8.47 12.22 5.87
CA PHE A 150 -9.37 13.35 6.06
C PHE A 150 -10.82 12.96 6.36
N ASP A 151 -11.19 11.67 6.29
CA ASP A 151 -12.49 11.15 6.78
C ASP A 151 -12.57 11.07 8.31
N GLY A 152 -11.44 11.24 9.02
CA GLY A 152 -11.38 11.22 10.47
C GLY A 152 -11.24 9.82 11.11
N LYS A 153 -10.91 8.78 10.34
CA LYS A 153 -10.77 7.42 10.90
C LYS A 153 -9.52 7.25 11.80
N PRO A 154 -9.55 6.34 12.79
CA PRO A 154 -8.38 6.02 13.62
C PRO A 154 -7.20 5.58 12.74
N GLY A 155 -6.03 6.18 12.95
CA GLY A 155 -4.81 5.91 12.17
C GLY A 155 -4.11 7.16 11.65
N ALA A 156 -4.77 8.32 11.63
CA ALA A 156 -4.18 9.62 11.29
C ALA A 156 -4.11 10.53 12.53
N PRO A 157 -3.18 10.30 13.48
CA PRO A 157 -3.17 10.94 14.81
C PRO A 157 -2.95 12.47 14.82
N TYR A 158 -2.77 13.11 13.66
CA TYR A 158 -2.44 14.54 13.55
C TYR A 158 -3.35 15.35 12.61
N THR A 159 -4.34 14.74 11.97
CA THR A 159 -5.31 15.50 11.17
C THR A 159 -6.44 15.96 12.08
N GLY A 160 -6.34 17.20 12.59
CA GLY A 160 -7.41 17.85 13.33
C GLY A 160 -8.72 17.78 12.54
N PHE A 161 -9.74 17.17 13.13
CA PHE A 161 -11.01 16.84 12.50
C PHE A 161 -11.79 18.12 12.17
N LEU A 162 -11.75 18.53 10.90
CA LEU A 162 -12.63 19.56 10.36
C LEU A 162 -13.23 19.04 9.06
N CYS A 163 -14.51 18.70 9.08
CA CYS A 163 -15.28 18.37 7.89
C CYS A 163 -15.70 19.69 7.24
N ASP A 164 -14.96 20.12 6.23
CA ASP A 164 -15.08 21.44 5.58
C ASP A 164 -15.11 22.61 6.58
N GLY A 165 -14.16 22.61 7.52
CA GLY A 165 -14.05 23.68 8.52
C GLY A 165 -15.05 23.58 9.68
N ARG A 166 -15.84 22.50 9.76
CA ARG A 166 -16.77 22.24 10.87
C ARG A 166 -16.27 21.10 11.74
N ASP A 167 -16.20 21.36 13.05
CA ASP A 167 -16.10 20.32 14.07
C ASP A 167 -17.49 19.71 14.24
N LEU A 168 -17.62 18.43 13.93
CA LEU A 168 -18.89 17.73 14.06
C LEU A 168 -19.08 17.16 15.48
N GLY A 169 -18.07 17.17 16.35
CA GLY A 169 -18.13 16.59 17.69
C GLY A 169 -18.18 15.05 17.71
N HIS A 170 -18.19 14.41 16.55
CA HIS A 170 -18.00 12.99 16.32
C HIS A 170 -16.80 12.85 15.37
N GLY A 171 -15.85 11.97 15.68
CA GLY A 171 -14.56 11.87 14.96
C GLY A 171 -14.65 11.47 13.49
N PHE A 172 -15.82 11.51 12.84
CA PHE A 172 -16.03 11.11 11.45
C PHE A 172 -16.95 12.09 10.74
N CYS A 173 -16.69 12.34 9.45
CA CYS A 173 -17.63 13.08 8.61
C CYS A 173 -18.86 12.23 8.28
N SER A 174 -20.07 12.75 8.52
CA SER A 174 -21.34 12.04 8.32
C SER A 174 -21.63 11.68 6.86
N GLU A 175 -21.10 12.43 5.90
CA GLU A 175 -21.30 12.19 4.47
C GLU A 175 -20.15 11.43 3.81
N GLY A 176 -19.05 11.15 4.53
CA GLY A 176 -17.81 10.59 3.98
C GLY A 176 -17.14 11.55 2.97
N GLY A 177 -15.82 11.69 3.04
CA GLY A 177 -15.03 12.42 2.04
C GLY A 177 -14.13 13.53 2.56
N GLY A 178 -13.96 13.68 3.88
CA GLY A 178 -13.26 14.80 4.50
C GLY A 178 -13.50 16.13 3.83
N THR A 179 -12.49 16.99 3.72
CA THR A 179 -12.67 18.26 3.01
C THR A 179 -12.64 18.03 1.50
N LYS A 180 -13.62 18.61 0.77
CA LYS A 180 -13.64 18.56 -0.70
C LYS A 180 -12.33 19.03 -1.32
N ALA A 181 -11.71 20.05 -0.72
CA ALA A 181 -10.42 20.59 -1.14
C ALA A 181 -9.26 19.57 -1.00
N ALA A 182 -9.21 18.79 0.09
CA ALA A 182 -8.21 17.74 0.25
C ALA A 182 -8.40 16.62 -0.77
N HIS A 183 -9.64 16.20 -1.01
CA HIS A 183 -9.97 15.23 -2.03
C HIS A 183 -9.55 15.70 -3.44
N GLU A 184 -9.91 16.92 -3.81
CA GLU A 184 -9.56 17.51 -5.11
C GLU A 184 -8.04 17.63 -5.31
N LYS A 185 -7.30 17.99 -4.24
CA LYS A 185 -5.84 18.04 -4.27
C LYS A 185 -5.24 16.66 -4.54
N VAL A 186 -5.68 15.63 -3.79
CA VAL A 186 -5.18 14.26 -3.96
C VAL A 186 -5.54 13.70 -5.33
N LEU A 187 -6.76 13.97 -5.82
CA LEU A 187 -7.18 13.56 -7.16
C LEU A 187 -6.37 14.26 -8.26
N LYS A 188 -6.00 15.53 -8.05
CA LYS A 188 -5.10 16.27 -8.93
C LYS A 188 -3.72 15.63 -8.96
N ASP A 189 -3.16 15.25 -7.79
CA ASP A 189 -1.86 14.58 -7.70
C ASP A 189 -1.86 13.25 -8.45
N TYR A 190 -2.91 12.43 -8.32
CA TYR A 190 -3.05 11.20 -9.11
C TYR A 190 -3.05 11.48 -10.61
N LYS A 191 -3.88 12.43 -11.06
CA LYS A 191 -4.02 12.77 -12.48
C LYS A 191 -2.74 13.33 -13.08
N SER A 192 -2.02 14.21 -12.37
CA SER A 192 -0.76 14.77 -12.85
C SER A 192 0.34 13.73 -13.00
N ASN A 193 0.24 12.60 -12.30
CA ASN A 193 1.19 11.49 -12.34
C ASN A 193 0.72 10.30 -13.21
N GLY A 194 -0.35 10.49 -13.99
CA GLY A 194 -0.87 9.44 -14.89
C GLY A 194 -1.47 8.23 -14.16
N VAL A 195 -1.89 8.41 -12.90
CA VAL A 195 -2.63 7.39 -12.14
C VAL A 195 -4.13 7.57 -12.36
N ALA A 196 -4.80 6.52 -12.83
CA ALA A 196 -6.24 6.53 -13.00
C ALA A 196 -6.94 6.24 -11.66
N VAL A 197 -7.92 7.06 -11.26
CA VAL A 197 -8.78 6.78 -10.11
C VAL A 197 -10.17 6.40 -10.61
N MET A 198 -10.65 5.22 -10.24
CA MET A 198 -11.95 4.71 -10.72
C MET A 198 -12.76 4.01 -9.62
N ARG A 199 -14.03 3.76 -9.94
CA ARG A 199 -14.91 2.87 -9.19
C ARG A 199 -15.11 1.60 -10.02
N LEU A 200 -15.23 0.44 -9.38
CA LEU A 200 -15.74 -0.74 -10.08
C LEU A 200 -17.20 -0.44 -10.38
N GLN A 201 -17.52 -0.22 -11.65
CA GLN A 201 -18.92 -0.23 -12.07
C GLN A 201 -19.36 -1.69 -12.21
N ASN A 202 -20.63 -1.99 -11.92
CA ASN A 202 -21.23 -3.33 -12.02
C ASN A 202 -21.36 -3.82 -13.48
N GLU A 203 -20.46 -3.43 -14.36
CA GLU A 203 -20.30 -4.06 -15.67
C GLU A 203 -19.62 -5.42 -15.43
N PRO A 204 -20.13 -6.53 -16.00
CA PRO A 204 -19.47 -7.82 -15.86
C PRO A 204 -18.03 -7.70 -16.35
N LEU A 205 -17.06 -7.99 -15.46
CA LEU A 205 -15.66 -8.05 -15.82
C LEU A 205 -15.50 -9.02 -16.99
N SER A 206 -15.16 -8.50 -18.17
CA SER A 206 -14.90 -9.35 -19.33
C SER A 206 -13.77 -10.33 -18.97
N ALA A 207 -13.80 -11.52 -19.56
CA ALA A 207 -12.84 -12.60 -19.28
C ALA A 207 -11.36 -12.19 -19.44
N GLU A 208 -11.08 -11.12 -20.20
CA GLU A 208 -9.74 -10.54 -20.36
C GLU A 208 -9.16 -9.98 -19.04
N VAL A 209 -9.99 -9.58 -18.09
CA VAL A 209 -9.53 -9.01 -16.81
C VAL A 209 -9.07 -10.12 -15.85
N TYR A 210 -9.62 -11.33 -15.95
CA TYR A 210 -9.24 -12.47 -15.10
C TYR A 210 -7.86 -13.06 -15.42
N GLY A 211 -7.32 -12.79 -16.61
CA GLY A 211 -5.99 -13.27 -17.02
C GLY A 211 -4.81 -12.42 -16.54
N LEU A 212 -5.04 -11.32 -15.81
CA LEU A 212 -4.03 -10.27 -15.58
C LEU A 212 -3.82 -9.86 -14.11
N PHE A 213 -4.44 -10.53 -13.13
CA PHE A 213 -4.26 -10.19 -11.72
C PHE A 213 -3.09 -10.94 -11.07
N GLY A 214 -1.90 -10.37 -11.21
CA GLY A 214 -0.88 -10.48 -10.16
C GLY A 214 -1.15 -9.38 -9.15
N GLY A 215 -1.94 -9.68 -8.11
CA GLY A 215 -2.26 -8.71 -7.07
C GLY A 215 -1.13 -8.63 -6.06
N VAL A 216 -0.39 -7.51 -6.03
CA VAL A 216 0.48 -7.22 -4.89
C VAL A 216 -0.28 -6.34 -3.91
N PHE A 217 -0.53 -6.89 -2.73
CA PHE A 217 -1.11 -6.15 -1.62
C PHE A 217 0.03 -5.53 -0.81
N VAL A 218 -0.01 -4.21 -0.75
CA VAL A 218 0.83 -3.44 0.15
C VAL A 218 -0.02 -3.18 1.39
N GLY A 219 0.20 -3.97 2.43
CA GLY A 219 -0.27 -3.62 3.77
C GLY A 219 0.59 -2.49 4.29
N SER A 220 0.05 -1.28 4.34
CA SER A 220 0.70 -0.14 4.98
C SER A 220 -0.06 0.26 6.24
N SER A 221 0.68 0.30 7.34
CA SER A 221 0.34 1.05 8.54
C SER A 221 0.38 2.55 8.28
#